data_AF-A0A090T063-F1
#
_entry.id   AF-A0A090T063-F1
#
_cell.length_a   1.000
_cell.length_b   1.000
_cell.length_c   1.000
_cell.angle_alpha   90.00
_cell.angle_beta   90.00
_cell.angle_gamma   90.00
#
_symmetry.space_group_name_H-M   'P 1'
#
loop_
_entity.id
_entity.type
_entity.pdbx_description
1 polymer ?
#
loop_
_entity_poly.entity_id
_entity_poly.type
_entity_poly.pdbx_seq_one_letter_code
_entity_poly.pdbx_strand_id
1 'polypeptide(L)'
;MNRLQKIYNYAEPNMSLVVIMGGAGFPLYYWVWEYLFPQAYENLGLRLLCTASVFVMAFRDHYSNRIKKFLPVYYLLAMGLCLPYFFFFMMLMNGWSDVWVLSFMSSIFIHILLVHDTRMMFTQAFICVALASITAYYVKGPDLSFAEHKSYIPIFAFTYVFGNLFYFRNQVEHEAKVSIAKSFGAGIAHEMRNPLSALLSSFEVVRSIVPTSNSSYRNSHHLNAQEIQILNDIIEDSMKVIWTGNETIDLLLTSIDQNRVSNSTFCKHRAKKVIENAIDSYSYKNATEKRLVTLEMDKDFEYLGSDTLLKYVIYNLLKNAFRHRGTGRFKITVSSKRPPMATAY
;
A
#
# COMPACT_ATOMS: atom_id res chain seq x y z
N MET A 1 5.10 -3.34 -18.63
CA MET A 1 5.68 -4.55 -17.99
C MET A 1 4.82 -5.74 -18.39
N ASN A 2 5.38 -6.81 -18.99
CA ASN A 2 4.60 -7.99 -19.37
C ASN A 2 3.97 -8.62 -18.11
N ARG A 3 2.69 -9.05 -18.17
CA ARG A 3 1.97 -9.63 -17.01
C ARG A 3 2.73 -10.78 -16.35
N LEU A 4 3.36 -11.63 -17.17
CA LEU A 4 4.25 -12.71 -16.72
C LEU A 4 5.40 -12.21 -15.85
N GLN A 5 6.04 -11.11 -16.24
CA GLN A 5 7.13 -10.50 -15.46
C GLN A 5 6.61 -9.96 -14.12
N LYS A 6 5.38 -9.42 -14.08
CA LYS A 6 4.75 -9.03 -12.82
C LYS A 6 4.62 -10.25 -11.91
N ILE A 7 4.01 -11.33 -12.38
CA ILE A 7 3.83 -12.59 -11.61
C ILE A 7 5.17 -13.08 -11.02
N TYR A 8 6.21 -13.16 -11.86
CA TYR A 8 7.53 -13.61 -11.43
C TYR A 8 8.14 -12.71 -10.35
N ASN A 9 8.09 -11.39 -10.53
CA ASN A 9 8.67 -10.45 -9.57
C ASN A 9 7.93 -10.47 -8.20
N TYR A 10 6.63 -10.79 -8.19
CA TYR A 10 5.89 -10.98 -6.93
C TYR A 10 6.19 -12.32 -6.26
N ALA A 11 6.49 -13.36 -7.06
CA ALA A 11 6.83 -14.70 -6.56
C ALA A 11 8.31 -14.84 -6.15
N GLU A 12 9.21 -14.02 -6.69
CA GLU A 12 10.66 -14.07 -6.46
C GLU A 12 11.06 -14.09 -4.96
N PRO A 13 10.45 -13.29 -4.07
CA PRO A 13 10.77 -13.35 -2.63
C PRO A 13 10.46 -14.72 -2.00
N ASN A 14 9.40 -15.38 -2.45
CA ASN A 14 8.96 -16.68 -1.94
C ASN A 14 9.61 -17.86 -2.69
N MET A 15 10.41 -17.59 -3.72
CA MET A 15 10.92 -18.62 -4.62
C MET A 15 11.85 -19.62 -3.92
N SER A 16 12.59 -19.18 -2.90
CA SER A 16 13.40 -20.09 -2.08
C SER A 16 12.54 -21.08 -1.28
N LEU A 17 11.38 -20.65 -0.78
CA LEU A 17 10.43 -21.54 -0.11
C LEU A 17 9.86 -22.57 -1.08
N VAL A 18 9.51 -22.15 -2.31
CA VAL A 18 9.03 -23.04 -3.36
C VAL A 18 10.06 -24.13 -3.71
N VAL A 19 11.34 -23.75 -3.85
CA VAL A 19 12.43 -24.68 -4.12
C VAL A 19 12.61 -25.68 -2.98
N ILE A 20 12.56 -25.23 -1.73
CA ILE A 20 12.69 -26.13 -0.56
C ILE A 20 11.49 -27.08 -0.48
N MET A 21 10.27 -26.53 -0.55
CA MET A 21 9.03 -27.31 -0.44
C MET A 21 8.91 -28.33 -1.57
N GLY A 22 9.11 -27.94 -2.82
CA GLY A 22 9.05 -28.87 -3.94
C GLY A 22 10.27 -29.81 -3.98
N GLY A 23 11.47 -29.26 -3.79
CA GLY A 23 12.72 -29.99 -3.92
C GLY A 23 12.89 -31.08 -2.87
N ALA A 24 12.53 -30.80 -1.61
CA ALA A 24 12.55 -31.80 -0.54
C ALA A 24 11.22 -32.57 -0.44
N GLY A 25 10.09 -31.91 -0.69
CA GLY A 25 8.77 -32.50 -0.51
C GLY A 25 8.49 -33.65 -1.48
N PHE A 26 8.75 -33.49 -2.78
CA PHE A 26 8.43 -34.57 -3.73
C PHE A 26 9.17 -35.88 -3.44
N PRO A 27 10.49 -35.89 -3.19
CA PRO A 27 11.22 -37.11 -2.83
C PRO A 27 10.84 -37.66 -1.45
N LEU A 28 10.67 -36.78 -0.44
CA LEU A 28 10.32 -37.22 0.91
C LEU A 28 8.95 -37.89 0.94
N TYR A 29 7.96 -37.30 0.26
CA TYR A 29 6.63 -37.88 0.19
C TYR A 29 6.57 -39.13 -0.69
N TYR A 30 7.53 -39.38 -1.59
CA TYR A 30 7.62 -40.70 -2.23
C TYR A 30 7.85 -41.77 -1.17
N TRP A 31 8.82 -41.55 -0.28
CA TRP A 31 9.10 -42.51 0.79
C TRP A 31 7.91 -42.70 1.74
N VAL A 32 7.20 -41.62 2.08
CA VAL A 32 6.01 -41.68 2.92
C VAL A 32 4.91 -42.54 2.29
N TRP A 33 4.59 -42.32 1.01
CA TRP A 33 3.47 -43.00 0.35
C TRP A 33 3.81 -44.37 -0.23
N GLU A 34 5.10 -44.69 -0.40
CA GLU A 34 5.55 -46.02 -0.82
C GLU A 34 5.73 -46.95 0.40
N TYR A 35 6.32 -46.47 1.49
CA TYR A 35 6.75 -47.33 2.60
C TYR A 35 5.97 -47.15 3.91
N LEU A 36 5.52 -45.94 4.25
CA LEU A 36 4.81 -45.68 5.53
C LEU A 36 3.30 -45.86 5.38
N PHE A 37 2.71 -45.28 4.35
CA PHE A 37 1.28 -45.33 4.05
C PHE A 37 1.06 -45.71 2.57
N PRO A 38 1.30 -46.99 2.21
CA PRO A 38 1.26 -47.47 0.82
C PRO A 38 0.01 -47.03 0.08
N GLN A 39 0.20 -46.30 -1.02
CA GLN A 39 -0.87 -45.91 -1.95
C GLN A 39 -0.93 -46.89 -3.12
N ALA A 40 -2.10 -47.02 -3.75
CA ALA A 40 -2.31 -47.99 -4.83
C ALA A 40 -1.48 -47.66 -6.10
N TYR A 41 -1.16 -46.39 -6.30
CA TYR A 41 -0.35 -45.91 -7.41
C TYR A 41 0.65 -44.84 -6.96
N GLU A 42 1.92 -45.08 -7.23
CA GLU A 42 3.02 -44.13 -7.05
C GLU A 42 3.91 -44.03 -8.28
N ASN A 43 4.44 -42.83 -8.55
CA ASN A 43 5.26 -42.56 -9.73
C ASN A 43 6.51 -41.74 -9.38
N LEU A 44 7.62 -42.44 -9.15
CA LEU A 44 8.91 -41.83 -8.84
C LEU A 44 9.41 -40.91 -9.96
N GLY A 45 9.25 -41.32 -11.22
CA GLY A 45 9.71 -40.54 -12.38
C GLY A 45 9.03 -39.16 -12.45
N LEU A 46 7.72 -39.12 -12.23
CA LEU A 46 6.96 -37.88 -12.21
C LEU A 46 7.38 -36.97 -11.04
N ARG A 47 7.63 -37.53 -9.85
CA ARG A 47 8.12 -36.79 -8.67
C ARG A 47 9.52 -36.21 -8.92
N LEU A 48 10.42 -36.98 -9.52
CA LEU A 48 11.76 -36.51 -9.88
C LEU A 48 11.71 -35.41 -10.94
N LEU A 49 10.78 -35.51 -11.91
CA LEU A 49 10.55 -34.46 -12.90
C LEU A 49 10.04 -33.17 -12.24
N CYS A 50 9.11 -33.26 -11.29
CA CYS A 50 8.65 -32.10 -10.51
C CYS A 50 9.80 -31.50 -9.68
N THR A 51 10.57 -32.34 -8.99
CA THR A 51 11.77 -31.95 -8.21
C THR A 51 12.77 -31.22 -9.08
N ALA A 52 13.13 -31.77 -10.25
CA ALA A 52 14.04 -31.16 -11.19
C ALA A 52 13.51 -29.79 -11.67
N SER A 53 12.20 -29.71 -11.96
CA SER A 53 11.60 -28.47 -12.45
C SER A 53 11.68 -27.30 -11.45
N VAL A 54 11.50 -27.58 -10.15
CA VAL A 54 11.69 -26.55 -9.12
C VAL A 54 13.17 -26.30 -8.83
N PHE A 55 14.03 -27.32 -8.94
CA PHE A 55 15.47 -27.17 -8.67
C PHE A 55 16.19 -26.30 -9.70
N VAL A 56 15.73 -26.30 -10.96
CA VAL A 56 16.18 -25.32 -11.98
C VAL A 56 16.00 -23.88 -11.49
N MET A 57 14.96 -23.59 -10.69
CA MET A 57 14.72 -22.26 -10.13
C MET A 57 15.66 -21.90 -8.99
N ALA A 58 16.31 -22.88 -8.36
CA ALA A 58 17.30 -22.65 -7.31
C ALA A 58 18.51 -21.87 -7.85
N PHE A 59 18.86 -22.07 -9.12
CA PHE A 59 20.01 -21.44 -9.78
C PHE A 59 19.67 -20.10 -10.44
N ARG A 60 18.52 -19.49 -10.13
CA ARG A 60 18.02 -18.25 -10.78
C ARG A 60 19.02 -17.10 -10.81
N ASP A 61 19.82 -16.96 -9.76
CA ASP A 61 20.77 -15.85 -9.61
C ASP A 61 21.98 -15.98 -10.54
N HIS A 62 22.33 -17.22 -10.91
CA HIS A 62 23.49 -17.55 -11.73
C HIS A 62 23.20 -17.50 -13.24
N TYR A 63 21.93 -17.29 -13.65
CA TYR A 63 21.56 -17.29 -15.05
C TYR A 63 21.93 -16.00 -15.80
N SER A 64 22.30 -16.16 -17.08
CA SER A 64 22.55 -15.02 -17.97
C SER A 64 21.28 -14.21 -18.26
N ASN A 65 21.45 -12.94 -18.66
CA ASN A 65 20.34 -12.02 -18.93
C ASN A 65 19.37 -12.51 -20.03
N ARG A 66 19.79 -13.43 -20.92
CA ARG A 66 18.89 -14.04 -21.92
C ARG A 66 17.95 -15.05 -21.28
N ILE A 67 18.45 -15.90 -20.39
CA ILE A 67 17.68 -16.94 -19.70
C ILE A 67 16.71 -16.30 -18.70
N LYS A 68 17.12 -15.22 -18.02
CA LYS A 68 16.26 -14.46 -17.10
C LYS A 68 14.96 -13.95 -17.73
N LYS A 69 14.94 -13.71 -19.05
CA LYS A 69 13.70 -13.33 -19.78
C LYS A 69 12.69 -14.47 -19.89
N PHE A 70 13.13 -15.73 -19.84
CA PHE A 70 12.27 -16.91 -19.95
C PHE A 70 11.84 -17.47 -18.59
N LEU A 71 12.52 -17.10 -17.50
CA LEU A 71 12.19 -17.52 -16.14
C LEU A 71 10.71 -17.31 -15.76
N PRO A 72 10.03 -16.21 -16.11
CA PRO A 72 8.62 -16.03 -15.78
C PRO A 72 7.71 -17.07 -16.43
N VAL A 73 7.99 -17.46 -17.68
CA VAL A 73 7.20 -18.48 -18.40
C VAL A 73 7.51 -19.84 -17.82
N TYR A 74 8.78 -20.14 -17.59
CA TYR A 74 9.21 -21.38 -16.94
C TYR A 74 8.57 -21.53 -15.56
N TYR A 75 8.46 -20.44 -14.80
CA TYR A 75 7.79 -20.43 -13.50
C TYR A 75 6.35 -20.87 -13.56
N LEU A 76 5.58 -20.27 -14.48
CA LEU A 76 4.20 -20.65 -14.68
C LEU A 76 4.05 -22.13 -15.06
N LEU A 77 4.92 -22.62 -15.95
CA LEU A 77 4.92 -24.03 -16.37
C LEU A 77 5.26 -24.98 -15.21
N ALA A 78 6.31 -24.70 -14.45
CA ALA A 78 6.74 -25.53 -13.33
C ALA A 78 5.68 -25.56 -12.20
N MET A 79 5.09 -24.40 -11.87
CA MET A 79 3.99 -24.37 -10.89
C MET A 79 2.77 -25.13 -11.38
N GLY A 80 2.45 -25.08 -12.68
CA GLY A 80 1.33 -25.80 -13.28
C GLY A 80 1.54 -27.31 -13.23
N LEU A 81 2.75 -27.73 -13.58
CA LEU A 81 3.18 -29.13 -13.51
C LEU A 81 3.15 -29.67 -12.07
N CYS A 82 3.72 -28.93 -11.11
CA CYS A 82 3.87 -29.39 -9.74
C CYS A 82 2.57 -29.33 -8.93
N LEU A 83 1.69 -28.36 -9.18
CA LEU A 83 0.52 -28.10 -8.33
C LEU A 83 -0.78 -28.66 -8.95
N PRO A 84 -1.41 -28.03 -9.96
CA PRO A 84 -2.67 -28.54 -10.48
C PRO A 84 -2.52 -29.84 -11.30
N TYR A 85 -1.41 -30.04 -12.02
CA TYR A 85 -1.24 -31.26 -12.83
C TYR A 85 -0.90 -32.48 -11.96
N PHE A 86 0.22 -32.46 -11.23
CA PHE A 86 0.71 -33.60 -10.45
C PHE A 86 -0.34 -34.12 -9.46
N PHE A 87 -0.86 -33.25 -8.60
CA PHE A 87 -1.76 -33.67 -7.54
C PHE A 87 -3.10 -34.18 -8.08
N PHE A 88 -3.63 -33.56 -9.14
CA PHE A 88 -4.87 -34.04 -9.76
C PHE A 88 -4.66 -35.38 -10.47
N PHE A 89 -3.55 -35.53 -11.21
CA PHE A 89 -3.20 -36.79 -11.85
C PHE A 89 -3.06 -37.93 -10.83
N MET A 90 -2.33 -37.70 -9.74
CA MET A 90 -2.16 -38.69 -8.67
C MET A 90 -3.47 -39.05 -7.97
N MET A 91 -4.39 -38.09 -7.80
CA MET A 91 -5.72 -38.33 -7.27
C MET A 91 -6.56 -39.25 -8.18
N LEU A 92 -6.52 -39.04 -9.50
CA LEU A 92 -7.21 -39.91 -10.45
C LEU A 92 -6.61 -41.32 -10.48
N MET A 93 -5.27 -41.42 -10.46
CA MET A 93 -4.58 -42.71 -10.48
C MET A 93 -4.77 -43.51 -9.18
N ASN A 94 -4.99 -42.84 -8.05
CA ASN A 94 -5.33 -43.46 -6.77
C ASN A 94 -6.84 -43.59 -6.52
N GLY A 95 -7.67 -43.41 -7.55
CA GLY A 95 -9.10 -43.70 -7.46
C GLY A 95 -9.83 -42.82 -6.45
N TRP A 96 -9.48 -41.53 -6.36
CA TRP A 96 -10.11 -40.57 -5.46
C TRP A 96 -9.93 -40.86 -3.95
N SER A 97 -8.85 -41.55 -3.57
CA SER A 97 -8.51 -41.74 -2.15
C SER A 97 -8.50 -40.41 -1.37
N ASP A 98 -8.98 -40.42 -0.12
CA ASP A 98 -9.09 -39.23 0.72
C ASP A 98 -7.76 -38.47 0.86
N VAL A 99 -6.65 -39.20 0.99
CA VAL A 99 -5.30 -38.64 1.08
C VAL A 99 -4.98 -37.75 -0.12
N TRP A 100 -5.25 -38.23 -1.34
CA TRP A 100 -4.98 -37.49 -2.56
C TRP A 100 -6.01 -36.39 -2.85
N VAL A 101 -7.27 -36.56 -2.43
CA VAL A 101 -8.29 -35.50 -2.47
C VAL A 101 -7.87 -34.31 -1.60
N LEU A 102 -7.44 -34.57 -0.36
CA LEU A 102 -6.94 -33.55 0.57
C LEU A 102 -5.60 -32.96 0.11
N SER A 103 -4.73 -33.76 -0.50
CA SER A 103 -3.47 -33.28 -1.08
C SER A 103 -3.70 -32.35 -2.27
N PHE A 104 -4.65 -32.67 -3.14
CA PHE A 104 -5.05 -31.78 -4.24
C PHE A 104 -5.70 -30.50 -3.73
N MET A 105 -6.59 -30.59 -2.74
CA MET A 105 -7.17 -29.40 -2.08
C MET A 105 -6.08 -28.48 -1.50
N SER A 106 -5.08 -29.05 -0.84
CA SER A 106 -3.93 -28.29 -0.29
C SER A 106 -3.10 -27.64 -1.40
N SER A 107 -2.89 -28.35 -2.51
CA SER A 107 -2.24 -27.82 -3.71
C SER A 107 -2.98 -26.61 -4.30
N ILE A 108 -4.31 -26.60 -4.29
CA ILE A 108 -5.10 -25.45 -4.74
C ILE A 108 -4.77 -24.19 -3.92
N PHE A 109 -4.70 -24.30 -2.59
CA PHE A 109 -4.34 -23.14 -1.75
C PHE A 109 -2.94 -22.62 -2.05
N ILE A 110 -1.96 -23.51 -2.18
CA ILE A 110 -0.58 -23.14 -2.52
C ILE A 110 -0.54 -22.49 -3.91
N HIS A 111 -1.30 -23.02 -4.87
CA HIS A 111 -1.38 -22.48 -6.23
C HIS A 111 -1.97 -21.06 -6.26
N ILE A 112 -3.04 -20.80 -5.50
CA ILE A 112 -3.64 -19.47 -5.34
C ILE A 112 -2.63 -18.49 -4.76
N LEU A 113 -1.87 -18.92 -3.74
CA LEU A 113 -0.88 -18.07 -3.07
C LEU A 113 0.35 -17.75 -3.94
N LEU A 114 0.69 -18.60 -4.92
CA LEU A 114 1.94 -18.48 -5.68
C LEU A 114 1.82 -17.84 -7.07
N VAL A 115 0.67 -17.93 -7.74
CA VAL A 115 0.54 -17.45 -9.14
C VAL A 115 0.13 -15.98 -9.24
N HIS A 116 -0.29 -15.34 -8.14
CA HIS A 116 -0.49 -13.90 -7.98
C HIS A 116 -1.28 -13.14 -9.10
N ASP A 117 -1.96 -13.84 -10.00
CA ASP A 117 -2.82 -13.33 -11.06
C ASP A 117 -3.97 -14.33 -11.28
N THR A 118 -5.21 -13.88 -11.02
CA THR A 118 -6.40 -14.74 -11.03
C THR A 118 -6.67 -15.35 -12.39
N ARG A 119 -6.46 -14.60 -13.48
CA ARG A 119 -6.75 -15.09 -14.84
C ARG A 119 -5.77 -16.18 -15.24
N MET A 120 -4.48 -15.92 -15.03
CA MET A 120 -3.43 -16.91 -15.36
C MET A 120 -3.61 -18.18 -14.53
N MET A 121 -3.88 -18.04 -13.23
CA MET A 121 -4.10 -19.18 -12.34
C MET A 121 -5.31 -20.03 -12.78
N PHE A 122 -6.44 -19.43 -13.17
CA PHE A 122 -7.60 -20.19 -13.66
C PHE A 122 -7.31 -20.90 -14.98
N THR A 123 -6.70 -20.21 -15.94
CA THR A 123 -6.33 -20.80 -17.24
C THR A 123 -5.35 -21.95 -17.05
N GLN A 124 -4.33 -21.76 -16.21
CA GLN A 124 -3.33 -22.78 -15.88
C GLN A 124 -3.96 -23.98 -15.17
N ALA A 125 -4.81 -23.75 -14.17
CA ALA A 125 -5.52 -24.82 -13.47
C ALA A 125 -6.38 -25.64 -14.44
N PHE A 126 -7.16 -24.99 -15.29
CA PHE A 126 -8.00 -25.65 -16.27
C PHE A 126 -7.18 -26.49 -17.26
N ILE A 127 -6.13 -25.91 -17.84
CA ILE A 127 -5.24 -26.63 -18.78
C ILE A 127 -4.58 -27.83 -18.10
N CYS A 128 -4.03 -27.65 -16.90
CA CYS A 128 -3.33 -28.71 -16.18
C CYS A 128 -4.27 -29.85 -15.75
N VAL A 129 -5.47 -29.54 -15.27
CA VAL A 129 -6.50 -30.53 -14.90
C VAL A 129 -7.00 -31.28 -16.14
N ALA A 130 -7.18 -30.59 -17.27
CA ALA A 130 -7.56 -31.23 -18.54
C ALA A 130 -6.45 -32.16 -19.03
N LEU A 131 -5.18 -31.72 -19.03
CA LEU A 131 -4.03 -32.54 -19.41
C LEU A 131 -3.85 -33.73 -18.47
N ALA A 132 -4.03 -33.56 -17.17
CA ALA A 132 -3.99 -34.64 -16.18
C ALA A 132 -5.10 -35.66 -16.42
N SER A 133 -6.33 -35.22 -16.71
CA SER A 133 -7.44 -36.10 -17.08
C SER A 133 -7.15 -36.91 -18.34
N ILE A 134 -6.64 -36.25 -19.39
CA ILE A 134 -6.29 -36.89 -20.67
C ILE A 134 -5.19 -37.94 -20.46
N THR A 135 -4.12 -37.57 -19.76
CA THR A 135 -3.01 -38.49 -19.47
C THR A 135 -3.43 -39.66 -18.58
N ALA A 136 -4.27 -39.43 -17.56
CA ALA A 136 -4.82 -40.50 -16.73
C ALA A 136 -5.71 -41.46 -17.54
N TYR A 137 -6.55 -40.93 -18.45
CA TYR A 137 -7.37 -41.74 -19.35
C TYR A 137 -6.53 -42.63 -20.27
N TYR A 138 -5.41 -42.11 -20.81
CA TYR A 138 -4.49 -42.94 -21.60
C TYR A 138 -3.81 -44.06 -20.81
N VAL A 139 -3.57 -43.87 -19.51
CA VAL A 139 -2.87 -44.85 -18.67
C VAL A 139 -3.81 -45.91 -18.09
N LYS A 140 -4.98 -45.51 -17.56
CA LYS A 140 -5.96 -46.41 -16.92
C LYS A 140 -7.09 -46.87 -17.84
N GLY A 141 -7.31 -46.20 -18.98
CA GLY A 141 -8.41 -46.52 -19.89
C GLY A 141 -9.79 -46.22 -19.30
N PRO A 142 -10.84 -46.98 -19.67
CA PRO A 142 -12.24 -46.73 -19.30
C PRO A 142 -12.56 -46.99 -17.81
N ASP A 143 -11.64 -47.58 -17.04
CA ASP A 143 -11.82 -47.84 -15.60
C ASP A 143 -11.70 -46.57 -14.73
N LEU A 144 -11.55 -45.38 -15.33
CA LEU A 144 -11.63 -44.11 -14.61
C LEU A 144 -13.08 -43.80 -14.18
N SER A 145 -13.42 -44.11 -12.92
CA SER A 145 -14.72 -43.76 -12.36
C SER A 145 -14.79 -42.29 -11.93
N PHE A 146 -15.15 -41.41 -12.87
CA PHE A 146 -15.54 -40.02 -12.55
C PHE A 146 -16.93 -39.92 -11.92
N ALA A 147 -17.78 -40.92 -12.16
CA ALA A 147 -19.20 -40.84 -11.85
C ALA A 147 -19.51 -40.97 -10.35
N GLU A 148 -18.68 -41.70 -9.61
CA GLU A 148 -18.90 -42.04 -8.18
C GLU A 148 -18.50 -40.88 -7.24
N HIS A 149 -17.67 -39.95 -7.70
CA HIS A 149 -17.01 -38.95 -6.87
C HIS A 149 -17.40 -37.50 -7.22
N LYS A 150 -18.57 -37.31 -7.86
CA LYS A 150 -19.06 -35.99 -8.32
C LYS A 150 -19.21 -34.96 -7.18
N SER A 151 -19.33 -35.41 -5.93
CA SER A 151 -19.45 -34.57 -4.74
C SER A 151 -18.23 -33.68 -4.48
N TYR A 152 -17.02 -34.07 -4.92
CA TYR A 152 -15.82 -33.25 -4.73
C TYR A 152 -15.70 -32.10 -5.73
N ILE A 153 -16.38 -32.17 -6.88
CA ILE A 153 -16.31 -31.13 -7.92
C ILE A 153 -16.80 -29.76 -7.38
N PRO A 154 -17.98 -29.67 -6.73
CA PRO A 154 -18.40 -28.44 -6.07
C PRO A 154 -17.40 -27.92 -5.02
N ILE A 155 -16.73 -28.81 -4.28
CA ILE A 155 -15.78 -28.44 -3.22
C ILE A 155 -14.52 -27.80 -3.83
N PHE A 156 -13.94 -28.41 -4.88
CA PHE A 156 -12.80 -27.83 -5.57
C PHE A 156 -13.17 -26.54 -6.31
N ALA A 157 -14.35 -26.49 -6.93
CA ALA A 157 -14.85 -25.28 -7.57
C ALA A 157 -15.04 -24.14 -6.56
N PHE A 158 -15.66 -24.42 -5.42
CA PHE A 158 -15.81 -23.48 -4.31
C PHE A 158 -14.45 -22.96 -3.83
N THR A 159 -13.49 -23.86 -3.62
CA THR A 159 -12.14 -23.51 -3.15
C THR A 159 -11.42 -22.59 -4.13
N TYR A 160 -11.45 -22.92 -5.44
CA TYR A 160 -10.87 -22.06 -6.47
C TYR A 160 -11.57 -20.71 -6.56
N VAL A 161 -12.90 -20.67 -6.59
CA VAL A 161 -13.67 -19.41 -6.75
C VAL A 161 -13.50 -18.50 -5.54
N PHE A 162 -13.81 -18.99 -4.33
CA PHE A 162 -13.76 -18.17 -3.12
C PHE A 162 -12.32 -17.87 -2.69
N GLY A 163 -11.41 -18.83 -2.80
CA GLY A 163 -9.99 -18.60 -2.53
C GLY A 163 -9.42 -17.48 -3.40
N ASN A 164 -9.80 -17.42 -4.68
CA ASN A 164 -9.40 -16.32 -5.57
C ASN A 164 -10.09 -15.00 -5.25
N LEU A 165 -11.37 -15.02 -4.89
CA LEU A 165 -12.09 -13.80 -4.50
C LEU A 165 -11.45 -13.16 -3.26
N PHE A 166 -11.14 -13.95 -2.23
CA PHE A 166 -10.47 -13.46 -1.04
C PHE A 166 -9.06 -12.98 -1.34
N TYR A 167 -8.30 -13.72 -2.15
CA TYR A 167 -6.97 -13.31 -2.59
C TYR A 167 -7.02 -11.97 -3.34
N PHE A 168 -7.92 -11.83 -4.33
CA PHE A 168 -8.08 -10.62 -5.10
C PHE A 168 -8.45 -9.42 -4.23
N ARG A 169 -9.41 -9.59 -3.30
CA ARG A 169 -9.81 -8.53 -2.38
C ARG A 169 -8.63 -8.08 -1.49
N ASN A 170 -7.89 -9.03 -0.94
CA ASN A 170 -6.73 -8.73 -0.09
C ASN A 170 -5.61 -8.02 -0.89
N GLN A 171 -5.38 -8.47 -2.13
CA GLN A 171 -4.37 -7.86 -3.01
C GLN A 171 -4.74 -6.42 -3.38
N VAL A 172 -6.01 -6.16 -3.73
CA VAL A 172 -6.49 -4.80 -4.03
C VAL A 172 -6.34 -3.88 -2.82
N GLU A 173 -6.64 -4.38 -1.62
CA GLU A 173 -6.44 -3.60 -0.39
C GLU A 173 -4.97 -3.26 -0.14
N HIS A 174 -4.06 -4.23 -0.30
CA HIS A 174 -2.62 -3.98 -0.18
C HIS A 174 -2.09 -3.02 -1.24
N GLU A 175 -2.48 -3.19 -2.50
CA GLU A 175 -2.09 -2.28 -3.59
C GLU A 175 -2.62 -0.86 -3.35
N ALA A 176 -3.84 -0.71 -2.82
CA ALA A 176 -4.41 0.58 -2.44
C ALA A 176 -3.59 1.27 -1.33
N LYS A 177 -3.26 0.55 -0.24
CA LYS A 177 -2.42 1.08 0.86
C LYS A 177 -1.05 1.55 0.36
N VAL A 178 -0.39 0.74 -0.48
CA VAL A 178 0.90 1.09 -1.08
C VAL A 178 0.79 2.28 -2.02
N SER A 179 -0.28 2.35 -2.83
CA SER A 179 -0.53 3.48 -3.72
C SER A 179 -0.71 4.78 -2.94
N ILE A 180 -1.51 4.75 -1.86
CA ILE A 180 -1.71 5.91 -0.98
C ILE A 180 -0.37 6.37 -0.39
N ALA A 181 0.44 5.44 0.13
CA ALA A 181 1.77 5.77 0.67
C ALA A 181 2.69 6.40 -0.39
N LYS A 182 2.68 5.90 -1.62
CA LYS A 182 3.47 6.46 -2.74
C LYS A 182 2.99 7.86 -3.14
N SER A 183 1.69 8.04 -3.36
CA SER A 183 1.14 9.36 -3.72
C SER A 183 1.35 10.36 -2.61
N PHE A 184 1.32 9.92 -1.36
CA PHE A 184 1.62 10.75 -0.20
C PHE A 184 3.09 11.18 -0.16
N GLY A 185 4.03 10.25 -0.32
CA GLY A 185 5.45 10.58 -0.36
C GLY A 185 5.77 11.58 -1.49
N ALA A 186 5.13 11.41 -2.65
CA ALA A 186 5.22 12.37 -3.74
C ALA A 186 4.58 13.74 -3.37
N GLY A 187 3.45 13.72 -2.68
CA GLY A 187 2.77 14.92 -2.17
C GLY A 187 3.63 15.71 -1.17
N ILE A 188 4.21 15.05 -0.16
CA ILE A 188 5.17 15.69 0.77
C ILE A 188 6.33 16.29 -0.02
N ALA A 189 6.94 15.53 -0.93
CA ALA A 189 8.08 16.03 -1.68
C ALA A 189 7.73 17.30 -2.47
N HIS A 190 6.55 17.32 -3.10
CA HIS A 190 6.06 18.48 -3.84
C HIS A 190 5.77 19.67 -2.92
N GLU A 191 5.06 19.45 -1.83
CA GLU A 191 4.69 20.50 -0.87
C GLU A 191 5.89 21.04 -0.09
N MET A 192 6.94 20.23 0.14
CA MET A 192 8.19 20.66 0.79
C MET A 192 9.13 21.40 -0.16
N ARG A 193 9.07 21.11 -1.47
CA ARG A 193 9.89 21.81 -2.46
C ARG A 193 9.57 23.30 -2.52
N ASN A 194 8.31 23.67 -2.34
CA ASN A 194 7.85 25.06 -2.37
C ASN A 194 8.50 25.93 -1.26
N PRO A 195 8.34 25.61 0.04
CA PRO A 195 8.96 26.40 1.12
C PRO A 195 10.48 26.35 1.05
N LEU A 196 11.10 25.22 0.67
CA LEU A 196 12.55 25.13 0.51
C LEU A 196 13.07 26.04 -0.62
N SER A 197 12.35 26.13 -1.75
CA SER A 197 12.72 27.03 -2.85
C SER A 197 12.56 28.49 -2.45
N ALA A 198 11.50 28.82 -1.72
CA ALA A 198 11.29 30.17 -1.17
C ALA A 198 12.42 30.55 -0.19
N LEU A 199 12.82 29.65 0.72
CA LEU A 199 13.95 29.87 1.62
C LEU A 199 15.27 30.05 0.87
N LEU A 200 15.51 29.26 -0.17
CA LEU A 200 16.71 29.41 -0.99
C LEU A 200 16.78 30.80 -1.63
N SER A 201 15.68 31.28 -2.21
CA SER A 201 15.60 32.63 -2.78
C SER A 201 15.80 33.72 -1.71
N SER A 202 15.21 33.56 -0.52
CA SER A 202 15.45 34.46 0.61
C SER A 202 16.94 34.54 0.96
N PHE A 203 17.63 33.40 1.06
CA PHE A 203 19.06 33.36 1.37
C PHE A 203 19.95 33.92 0.25
N GLU A 204 19.56 33.78 -1.02
CA GLU A 204 20.27 34.42 -2.14
C GLU A 204 20.24 35.94 -2.04
N VAL A 205 19.09 36.52 -1.66
CA VAL A 205 18.97 37.97 -1.42
C VAL A 205 19.81 38.39 -0.22
N VAL A 206 19.78 37.64 0.89
CA VAL A 206 20.64 37.89 2.06
C VAL A 206 22.12 37.90 1.66
N ARG A 207 22.56 36.94 0.84
CA ARG A 207 23.94 36.84 0.36
C ARG A 207 24.36 38.01 -0.55
N SER A 208 23.41 38.66 -1.23
CA SER A 208 23.67 39.86 -2.02
C SER A 208 23.89 41.11 -1.16
N ILE A 209 23.30 41.14 0.04
CA ILE A 209 23.36 42.27 0.99
C ILE A 209 24.54 42.10 1.95
N VAL A 210 24.81 40.87 2.40
CA VAL A 210 25.90 40.58 3.35
C VAL A 210 27.22 40.37 2.58
N PRO A 211 28.26 41.19 2.81
CA PRO A 211 29.52 41.07 2.10
C PRO A 211 30.19 39.70 2.38
N THR A 212 30.65 39.04 1.32
CA THR A 212 31.38 37.78 1.43
C THR A 212 32.82 38.06 1.88
N SER A 213 33.31 37.26 2.83
CA SER A 213 34.54 37.44 3.63
C SER A 213 35.88 37.58 2.87
N ASN A 214 35.90 37.75 1.54
CA ASN A 214 37.11 37.80 0.72
C ASN A 214 37.50 39.21 0.22
N SER A 215 36.74 40.27 0.52
CA SER A 215 37.18 41.64 0.27
C SER A 215 37.82 42.23 1.55
N SER A 216 39.15 42.24 1.56
CA SER A 216 40.05 43.06 2.38
C SER A 216 39.43 43.77 3.60
N TYR A 217 39.82 43.28 4.78
CA TYR A 217 39.60 43.79 6.13
C TYR A 217 40.09 45.25 6.34
N ARG A 218 39.55 46.22 5.59
CA ARG A 218 40.00 47.62 5.72
C ARG A 218 38.94 48.71 5.72
N ASN A 219 37.69 48.41 5.37
CA ASN A 219 36.60 49.36 5.57
C ASN A 219 35.43 48.65 6.27
N SER A 220 35.08 49.14 7.45
CA SER A 220 33.83 48.78 8.14
C SER A 220 32.65 49.05 7.21
N HIS A 221 32.14 48.00 6.57
CA HIS A 221 30.92 48.07 5.78
C HIS A 221 29.76 48.37 6.74
N HIS A 222 29.27 49.61 6.71
CA HIS A 222 28.09 50.00 7.46
C HIS A 222 26.88 49.73 6.58
N LEU A 223 26.04 48.78 6.98
CA LEU A 223 24.73 48.57 6.37
C LEU A 223 23.89 49.83 6.59
N ASN A 224 23.21 50.29 5.55
CA ASN A 224 22.29 51.41 5.69
C ASN A 224 20.96 50.95 6.33
N ALA A 225 20.14 51.89 6.81
CA ALA A 225 18.88 51.57 7.48
C ALA A 225 17.89 50.78 6.59
N GLN A 226 17.90 50.99 5.27
CA GLN A 226 17.05 50.25 4.32
C GLN A 226 17.52 48.80 4.16
N GLU A 227 18.82 48.54 4.09
CA GLU A 227 19.41 47.19 4.01
C GLU A 227 19.13 46.40 5.29
N ILE A 228 19.22 47.04 6.46
CA ILE A 228 18.84 46.43 7.75
C ILE A 228 17.35 46.09 7.76
N GLN A 229 16.50 46.97 7.22
CA GLN A 229 15.06 46.72 7.18
C GLN A 229 14.71 45.56 6.23
N ILE A 230 15.28 45.53 5.02
CA ILE A 230 15.12 44.42 4.08
C ILE A 230 15.58 43.10 4.70
N LEU A 231 16.69 43.10 5.42
CA LEU A 231 17.21 41.89 6.07
C LEU A 231 16.24 41.37 7.15
N ASN A 232 15.68 42.26 7.97
CA ASN A 232 14.69 41.88 8.98
C ASN A 232 13.40 41.33 8.33
N ASP A 233 12.90 41.98 7.27
CA ASP A 233 11.71 41.53 6.55
C ASP A 233 11.94 40.13 5.95
N ILE A 234 13.11 39.86 5.34
CA ILE A 234 13.45 38.55 4.78
C ILE A 234 13.52 37.47 5.87
N ILE A 235 14.06 37.79 7.05
CA ILE A 235 14.12 36.85 8.18
C ILE A 235 12.71 36.51 8.67
N GLU A 236 11.85 37.51 8.83
CA GLU A 236 10.45 37.32 9.26
C GLU A 236 9.67 36.47 8.24
N ASP A 237 9.79 36.78 6.95
CA ASP A 237 9.17 36.00 5.87
C ASP A 237 9.70 34.56 5.82
N SER A 238 11.01 34.37 6.01
CA SER A 238 11.62 33.03 6.03
C SER A 238 11.12 32.20 7.22
N MET A 239 11.01 32.82 8.40
CA MET A 239 10.42 32.16 9.57
C MET A 239 8.97 31.75 9.30
N LYS A 240 8.17 32.64 8.69
CA LYS A 240 6.79 32.33 8.31
C LYS A 240 6.71 31.15 7.33
N VAL A 241 7.59 31.10 6.34
CA VAL A 241 7.68 29.97 5.39
C VAL A 241 8.02 28.65 6.10
N ILE A 242 8.93 28.66 7.08
CA ILE A 242 9.26 27.47 7.88
C ILE A 242 8.06 27.02 8.69
N TRP A 243 7.36 27.95 9.36
CA TRP A 243 6.14 27.63 10.10
C TRP A 243 5.11 26.99 9.18
N THR A 244 4.74 27.63 8.07
CA THR A 244 3.78 27.07 7.10
C THR A 244 4.23 25.72 6.52
N GLY A 245 5.54 25.50 6.35
CA GLY A 245 6.11 24.21 5.97
C GLY A 245 5.84 23.12 7.01
N ASN A 246 6.16 23.38 8.28
CA ASN A 246 5.86 22.46 9.39
C ASN A 246 4.36 22.20 9.52
N GLU A 247 3.54 23.25 9.35
CA GLU A 247 2.08 23.13 9.36
C GLU A 247 1.56 22.17 8.29
N THR A 248 2.17 22.21 7.11
CA THR A 248 1.83 21.32 6.00
C THR A 248 2.25 19.88 6.29
N ILE A 249 3.40 19.67 6.94
CA ILE A 249 3.85 18.34 7.39
C ILE A 249 2.85 17.75 8.39
N ASP A 250 2.46 18.50 9.42
CA ASP A 250 1.53 18.03 10.45
C ASP A 250 0.17 17.64 9.86
N LEU A 251 -0.35 18.43 8.92
CA LEU A 251 -1.60 18.14 8.22
C LEU A 251 -1.48 16.86 7.36
N LEU A 252 -0.35 16.69 6.67
CA LEU A 252 -0.08 15.50 5.86
C LEU A 252 0.05 14.25 6.76
N LEU A 253 0.80 14.32 7.86
CA LEU A 253 0.94 13.21 8.81
C LEU A 253 -0.40 12.81 9.44
N THR A 254 -1.23 13.77 9.82
CA THR A 254 -2.58 13.53 10.36
C THR A 254 -3.48 12.83 9.34
N SER A 255 -3.31 13.08 8.04
CA SER A 255 -4.13 12.45 6.99
C SER A 255 -3.81 10.96 6.75
N ILE A 256 -2.61 10.51 7.12
CA ILE A 256 -2.21 9.10 7.05
C ILE A 256 -2.68 8.33 8.27
N ASP A 257 -2.46 8.91 9.44
CA ASP A 257 -2.74 8.23 10.69
C ASP A 257 -4.21 8.43 11.06
N GLN A 258 -5.11 7.74 10.34
CA GLN A 258 -6.57 7.78 10.56
C GLN A 258 -6.97 7.48 12.03
N ASN A 259 -6.04 7.00 12.87
CA ASN A 259 -6.31 6.57 14.25
C ASN A 259 -5.36 7.09 15.34
N ARG A 260 -4.44 8.03 15.07
CA ARG A 260 -3.63 8.62 16.15
C ARG A 260 -3.41 10.11 15.97
N VAL A 261 -4.42 10.88 16.35
CA VAL A 261 -4.08 12.11 17.04
C VAL A 261 -3.41 11.71 18.36
N SER A 262 -2.10 11.91 18.46
CA SER A 262 -1.37 11.63 19.69
C SER A 262 -1.88 12.56 20.79
N ASN A 263 -2.63 12.02 21.75
CA ASN A 263 -3.15 12.78 22.90
C ASN A 263 -2.06 13.20 23.90
N SER A 264 -0.80 12.83 23.65
CA SER A 264 0.34 13.13 24.55
C SER A 264 0.61 14.63 24.71
N THR A 265 0.20 15.45 23.74
CA THR A 265 0.35 16.92 23.76
C THR A 265 -0.96 17.65 24.06
N PHE A 266 -2.02 16.93 24.44
CA PHE A 266 -3.31 17.55 24.71
C PHE A 266 -3.30 18.31 26.02
N CYS A 267 -3.71 19.57 25.94
CA CYS A 267 -3.84 20.46 27.08
C CYS A 267 -5.26 21.05 27.13
N LYS A 268 -5.64 21.58 28.29
CA LYS A 268 -6.87 22.37 28.39
C LYS A 268 -6.64 23.72 27.72
N HIS A 269 -7.41 24.01 26.69
CA HIS A 269 -7.39 25.28 25.98
C HIS A 269 -8.76 25.96 26.04
N ARG A 270 -8.76 27.29 26.06
CA ARG A 270 -9.96 28.09 25.87
C ARG A 270 -10.26 28.19 24.38
N ALA A 271 -11.42 27.67 23.97
CA ALA A 271 -11.82 27.59 22.57
C ALA A 271 -11.88 28.97 21.92
N LYS A 272 -12.42 29.97 22.62
CA LYS A 272 -12.53 31.34 22.08
C LYS A 272 -11.16 31.90 21.68
N LYS A 273 -10.16 31.80 22.56
CA LYS A 273 -8.80 32.27 22.29
C LYS A 273 -8.15 31.57 21.10
N VAL A 274 -8.33 30.25 20.99
CA VAL A 274 -7.73 29.49 19.88
C VAL A 274 -8.41 29.82 18.55
N ILE A 275 -9.74 29.97 18.54
CA ILE A 275 -10.51 30.32 17.35
C ILE A 275 -10.25 31.76 16.91
N GLU A 276 -10.20 32.72 17.85
CA GLU A 276 -9.82 34.11 17.58
C GLU A 276 -8.44 34.17 16.93
N ASN A 277 -7.45 33.52 17.55
CA ASN A 277 -6.11 33.42 17.00
C ASN A 277 -6.12 32.81 15.59
N ALA A 278 -6.87 31.73 15.35
CA ALA A 278 -6.98 31.10 14.03
C ALA A 278 -7.61 32.03 12.99
N ILE A 279 -8.66 32.77 13.34
CA ILE A 279 -9.27 33.73 12.43
C ILE A 279 -8.29 34.87 12.13
N ASP A 280 -7.55 35.35 13.13
CA ASP A 280 -6.62 36.46 12.94
C ASP A 280 -5.38 36.10 12.15
N SER A 281 -4.86 34.88 12.31
CA SER A 281 -3.65 34.39 11.64
C SER A 281 -3.89 33.74 10.28
N TYR A 282 -5.14 33.57 9.86
CA TYR A 282 -5.46 33.00 8.55
C TYR A 282 -4.95 33.89 7.39
N SER A 283 -4.34 33.27 6.38
CA SER A 283 -3.79 33.95 5.19
C SER A 283 -4.88 34.39 4.20
N TYR A 284 -5.59 35.47 4.52
CA TYR A 284 -6.55 36.11 3.61
C TYR A 284 -5.87 36.73 2.39
N LYS A 285 -6.56 36.79 1.24
CA LYS A 285 -6.00 37.47 0.04
C LYS A 285 -5.93 38.99 0.19
N ASN A 286 -6.83 39.56 0.98
CA ASN A 286 -6.96 40.99 1.19
C ASN A 286 -7.76 41.29 2.47
N ALA A 287 -7.58 42.49 3.02
CA ALA A 287 -8.23 42.92 4.26
C ALA A 287 -9.78 42.91 4.19
N THR A 288 -10.34 43.00 2.97
CA THR A 288 -11.78 42.88 2.72
C THR A 288 -12.29 41.47 2.99
N GLU A 289 -11.54 40.41 2.66
CA GLU A 289 -11.93 39.02 2.98
C GLU A 289 -11.98 38.77 4.49
N LYS A 290 -11.03 39.34 5.26
CA LYS A 290 -11.04 39.24 6.73
C LYS A 290 -12.33 39.83 7.32
N ARG A 291 -12.83 40.95 6.79
CA ARG A 291 -14.08 41.59 7.25
C ARG A 291 -15.34 40.76 7.01
N LEU A 292 -15.28 39.74 6.14
CA LEU A 292 -16.42 38.85 5.87
C LEU A 292 -16.56 37.76 6.93
N VAL A 293 -15.56 37.59 7.80
CA VAL A 293 -15.57 36.61 8.89
C VAL A 293 -15.97 37.31 10.19
N THR A 294 -16.97 36.79 10.88
CA THR A 294 -17.42 37.29 12.19
C THR A 294 -17.43 36.15 13.20
N LEU A 295 -16.88 36.40 14.39
CA LEU A 295 -16.94 35.47 15.51
C LEU A 295 -18.06 35.88 16.45
N GLU A 296 -19.06 35.01 16.62
CA GLU A 296 -20.20 35.17 17.51
C GLU A 296 -20.17 34.07 18.58
N MET A 297 -19.34 34.28 19.61
CA MET A 297 -19.21 33.37 20.76
C MET A 297 -19.60 34.08 22.06
N ASP A 298 -20.85 33.88 22.48
CA ASP A 298 -21.40 34.45 23.73
C ASP A 298 -20.77 33.85 25.00
N LYS A 299 -20.38 32.58 24.96
CA LYS A 299 -19.72 31.90 26.10
C LYS A 299 -18.51 31.13 25.63
N ASP A 300 -17.36 31.46 26.22
CA ASP A 300 -16.13 30.70 26.07
C ASP A 300 -16.26 29.33 26.76
N PHE A 301 -15.59 28.32 26.23
CA PHE A 301 -15.56 26.98 26.81
C PHE A 301 -14.16 26.40 26.73
N GLU A 302 -13.84 25.52 27.67
CA GLU A 302 -12.58 24.80 27.67
C GLU A 302 -12.75 23.46 26.95
N TYR A 303 -11.73 23.08 26.20
CA TYR A 303 -11.63 21.75 25.60
C TYR A 303 -10.26 21.15 25.91
N LEU A 304 -10.22 19.82 26.01
CA LEU A 304 -8.97 19.07 26.08
C LEU A 304 -8.59 18.67 24.65
N GLY A 305 -7.47 19.19 24.15
CA GLY A 305 -7.08 18.97 22.76
C GLY A 305 -5.76 19.63 22.40
N SER A 306 -5.46 19.67 21.11
CA SER A 306 -4.36 20.47 20.55
C SER A 306 -4.93 21.76 19.95
N ASP A 307 -4.36 22.91 20.34
CA ASP A 307 -4.72 24.20 19.74
C ASP A 307 -4.38 24.27 18.26
N THR A 308 -3.26 23.67 17.85
CA THR A 308 -2.84 23.52 16.46
C THR A 308 -3.88 22.77 15.62
N LEU A 309 -4.40 21.65 16.11
CA LEU A 309 -5.41 20.88 15.37
C LEU A 309 -6.72 21.66 15.21
N LEU A 310 -7.18 22.35 16.27
CA LEU A 310 -8.37 23.18 16.18
C LEU A 310 -8.17 24.35 15.22
N LYS A 311 -6.99 25.00 15.22
CA LYS A 311 -6.62 26.03 14.22
C LYS A 311 -6.76 25.50 12.79
N TYR A 312 -6.28 24.28 12.50
CA TYR A 312 -6.42 23.70 11.16
C TYR A 312 -7.85 23.40 10.75
N VAL A 313 -8.69 22.95 11.67
CA VAL A 313 -10.12 22.79 11.38
C VAL A 313 -10.70 24.11 10.92
N ILE A 314 -10.41 25.21 11.63
CA ILE A 314 -10.86 26.55 11.24
C ILE A 314 -10.28 26.96 9.89
N TYR A 315 -8.97 26.79 9.65
CA TYR A 315 -8.34 27.11 8.36
C TYR A 315 -8.98 26.35 7.20
N ASN A 316 -9.23 25.05 7.34
CA ASN A 316 -9.84 24.23 6.30
C ASN A 316 -11.28 24.67 6.01
N LEU A 317 -12.05 24.98 7.06
CA LEU A 317 -13.41 25.48 6.89
C LEU A 317 -13.44 26.85 6.21
N LEU A 318 -12.55 27.77 6.59
CA LEU A 318 -12.42 29.09 5.95
C LEU A 318 -12.01 28.95 4.49
N LYS A 319 -10.99 28.13 4.20
CA LYS A 319 -10.53 27.86 2.82
C LYS A 319 -11.67 27.33 1.95
N ASN A 320 -12.43 26.35 2.45
CA ASN A 320 -13.56 25.79 1.72
C ASN A 320 -14.68 26.82 1.52
N ALA A 321 -15.00 27.61 2.55
CA ALA A 321 -16.01 28.65 2.46
C ALA A 321 -15.64 29.70 1.39
N PHE A 322 -14.39 30.18 1.37
CA PHE A 322 -13.94 31.14 0.35
C PHE A 322 -13.84 30.53 -1.05
N ARG A 323 -13.44 29.25 -1.16
CA ARG A 323 -13.35 28.55 -2.45
C ARG A 323 -14.72 28.37 -3.12
N HIS A 324 -15.75 28.12 -2.32
CA HIS A 324 -17.11 27.86 -2.79
C HIS A 324 -18.05 29.07 -2.64
N ARG A 325 -17.50 30.28 -2.48
CA ARG A 325 -18.31 31.50 -2.41
C ARG A 325 -19.06 31.73 -3.72
N GLY A 326 -20.37 31.90 -3.64
CA GLY A 326 -21.21 32.28 -4.79
C GLY A 326 -21.04 33.75 -5.17
N THR A 327 -21.74 34.17 -6.24
CA THR A 327 -21.74 35.57 -6.73
C THR A 327 -22.62 36.52 -5.89
N GLY A 328 -23.32 36.02 -4.88
CA GLY A 328 -24.20 36.78 -3.98
C GLY A 328 -23.50 37.38 -2.75
N ARG A 329 -24.30 37.89 -1.80
CA ARG A 329 -23.80 38.35 -0.50
C ARG A 329 -23.19 37.17 0.27
N PHE A 330 -21.93 37.28 0.64
CA PHE A 330 -21.16 36.24 1.30
C PHE A 330 -20.68 36.74 2.67
N LYS A 331 -20.97 35.99 3.73
CA LYS A 331 -20.50 36.24 5.11
C LYS A 331 -20.25 34.89 5.78
N ILE A 332 -19.17 34.78 6.54
CA ILE A 332 -18.84 33.61 7.35
C ILE A 332 -19.05 33.99 8.81
N THR A 333 -19.95 33.29 9.51
CA THR A 333 -20.13 33.46 10.96
C THR A 333 -19.66 32.18 11.67
N VAL A 334 -18.69 32.31 12.57
CA VAL A 334 -18.25 31.24 13.47
C VAL A 334 -18.98 31.43 14.79
N SER A 335 -19.78 30.44 15.22
CA SER A 335 -20.56 30.53 16.46
C SER A 335 -20.54 29.24 17.25
N SER A 336 -20.75 29.35 18.57
CA SER A 336 -20.91 28.20 19.46
C SER A 336 -22.36 28.12 19.95
N LYS A 337 -23.03 26.99 19.73
CA LYS A 337 -24.36 26.71 20.30
C LYS A 337 -24.26 25.67 21.41
N ARG A 338 -25.05 25.84 22.47
CA ARG A 338 -25.20 24.81 23.51
C ARG A 338 -25.80 23.56 22.87
N PRO A 339 -25.31 22.34 23.15
CA PRO A 339 -26.13 21.17 22.92
C PRO A 339 -27.43 21.33 23.73
N PRO A 340 -28.61 20.97 23.19
CA PRO A 340 -29.83 20.98 23.98
C PRO A 340 -29.58 20.15 25.23
N MET A 341 -29.90 20.71 26.41
CA MET A 341 -29.88 19.96 27.66
C MET A 341 -30.72 18.70 27.41
N ALA A 342 -30.08 17.53 27.44
CA ALA A 342 -30.81 16.29 27.53
C ALA A 342 -31.65 16.39 28.81
N THR A 343 -32.96 16.52 28.64
CA THR A 343 -33.92 16.34 29.71
C THR A 343 -33.67 14.95 30.27
N ALA A 344 -33.11 14.89 31.48
CA ALA A 344 -33.03 13.67 32.25
C ALA A 344 -34.47 13.19 32.50
N TYR A 345 -34.83 12.08 31.86
CA TYR A 345 -35.96 11.24 32.22
C TYR A 345 -35.43 9.87 32.59
#